data_AF-A0A4Y2VKF3-F1
#
_entry.id   AF-A0A4Y2VKF3-F1
#
_cell.length_a   1.000
_cell.length_b   1.000
_cell.length_c   1.000
_cell.angle_alpha   90.00
_cell.angle_beta   90.00
_cell.angle_gamma   90.00
#
_symmetry.space_group_name_H-M   'P 1'
#
loop_
_entity.id
_entity.type
_entity.pdbx_description
1 polymer ?
#
loop_
_entity_poly.entity_id
_entity_poly.type
_entity_poly.pdbx_seq_one_letter_code
_entity_poly.pdbx_strand_id
1 'polypeptide(L)'
;MLAHGAAAWCLTPTTKLARKLNTIQIPFLLAISGAYRTTSAAALQTILGIPPLSFQLQYEARITTIYRLRNCLPAHVTDITPKDLEEKAIGWTSHPSQHLEINQVNISEDGDLPPQRADVRIFTDGSKTVDGVGAALCVQEQNTWTHNWSAKFNDNSTVFQAELTALKEAVELATQYPPSTSISIHVDNRASFQATSNPKTTSPTARKFFNALLNNTNITLHWIKAHAGHEGNEKADQLAKEASATGNMYDNQKLPKPYIKSILKNKMMQQWQLEWNKSDTGKKIRDILSKVSTHSAN
;
A
#
# COMPACT_ATOMS: atom_id res chain seq x y z
N MET A 1 13.39 5.73 20.31
CA MET A 1 14.59 5.27 19.55
C MET A 1 14.92 3.77 19.73
N LEU A 2 14.09 2.94 20.40
CA LEU A 2 14.40 1.54 20.69
C LEU A 2 14.40 0.60 19.47
N ALA A 3 13.66 0.92 18.41
CA ALA A 3 13.60 0.11 17.19
C ALA A 3 14.76 0.40 16.21
N HIS A 4 15.59 1.41 16.47
CA HIS A 4 16.72 1.72 15.60
C HIS A 4 17.75 0.58 15.65
N GLY A 5 18.17 0.11 14.48
CA GLY A 5 19.10 -1.02 14.37
C GLY A 5 18.51 -2.38 14.79
N ALA A 6 17.21 -2.51 15.09
CA ALA A 6 16.62 -3.78 15.53
C ALA A 6 16.83 -4.92 14.52
N ALA A 7 16.95 -4.62 13.23
CA ALA A 7 17.32 -5.58 12.19
C ALA A 7 18.67 -6.29 12.45
N ALA A 8 19.60 -5.66 13.16
CA ALA A 8 20.92 -6.21 13.48
C ALA A 8 20.92 -7.13 14.72
N TRP A 9 20.03 -6.90 15.69
CA TRP A 9 20.10 -7.57 17.00
C TRP A 9 18.80 -8.24 17.47
N CYS A 10 17.68 -8.05 16.76
CA CYS A 10 16.35 -8.49 17.19
C CYS A 10 15.63 -9.41 16.18
N LEU A 11 16.34 -10.00 15.21
CA LEU A 11 15.74 -11.01 14.31
C LEU A 11 15.37 -12.30 15.06
N THR A 12 16.18 -12.69 16.03
CA THR A 12 16.02 -13.87 16.90
C THR A 12 16.28 -13.47 18.35
N PRO A 13 15.34 -12.75 19.01
CA PRO A 13 15.58 -12.25 20.37
C PRO A 13 15.76 -13.42 21.35
N THR A 14 16.85 -13.38 22.12
CA THR A 14 17.09 -14.36 23.18
C THR A 14 16.10 -14.18 24.33
N THR A 15 15.87 -15.22 25.12
CA THR A 15 15.02 -15.14 26.31
C THR A 15 15.49 -14.08 27.30
N LYS A 16 16.81 -13.90 27.46
CA LYS A 16 17.41 -12.84 28.28
C LYS A 16 17.04 -11.45 27.77
N LEU A 17 17.12 -11.24 26.46
CA LEU A 17 16.74 -9.97 25.83
C LEU A 17 15.23 -9.72 25.98
N ALA A 18 14.39 -10.72 25.72
CA ALA A 18 12.94 -10.60 25.87
C ALA A 18 12.53 -10.21 27.30
N ARG A 19 13.14 -10.83 28.32
CA ARG A 19 12.92 -10.45 29.73
C ARG A 19 13.30 -8.99 30.00
N LYS A 20 14.47 -8.54 29.52
CA LYS A 20 14.92 -7.15 29.70
C LYS A 20 13.97 -6.16 29.02
N LEU A 21 13.51 -6.47 27.81
CA LEU A 21 12.51 -5.66 27.09
C LEU A 21 11.17 -5.62 27.83
N ASN A 22 10.75 -6.73 28.45
CA ASN A 22 9.55 -6.77 29.26
C ASN A 22 9.67 -5.88 30.51
N THR A 23 10.81 -5.90 31.20
CA THR A 23 11.09 -4.98 32.33
C THR A 23 11.00 -3.51 31.91
N ILE A 24 11.41 -3.18 30.68
CA ILE A 24 11.28 -1.82 30.12
C ILE A 24 9.80 -1.49 29.83
N GLN A 25 9.03 -2.45 29.30
CA GLN A 25 7.65 -2.23 28.87
C GLN A 25 6.66 -2.09 30.05
N ILE A 26 6.83 -2.89 31.11
CA ILE A 26 5.86 -2.98 32.23
C ILE A 26 5.51 -1.63 32.87
N PRO A 27 6.48 -0.72 33.18
CA PRO A 27 6.15 0.58 33.75
C PRO A 27 5.18 1.40 32.88
N PHE A 28 5.32 1.33 31.55
CA PHE A 28 4.42 2.01 30.63
C PHE A 28 3.03 1.39 30.63
N LEU A 29 2.93 0.05 30.65
CA LEU A 29 1.64 -0.64 30.71
C LEU A 29 0.89 -0.35 32.01
N LEU A 30 1.62 -0.28 33.13
CA LEU A 30 1.05 0.12 34.43
C LEU A 30 0.58 1.57 34.41
N ALA A 31 1.37 2.49 33.84
CA ALA A 31 0.98 3.89 33.73
C ALA A 31 -0.26 4.09 32.84
N ILE A 32 -0.38 3.34 31.73
CA ILE A 32 -1.53 3.41 30.82
C ILE A 32 -2.79 2.84 31.48
N SER A 33 -2.67 1.70 32.16
CA SER A 33 -3.82 0.99 32.75
C SER A 33 -4.25 1.52 34.12
N GLY A 34 -3.37 2.18 34.87
CA GLY A 34 -3.58 2.50 36.27
C GLY A 34 -3.60 1.27 37.20
N ALA A 35 -3.22 0.10 36.70
CA ALA A 35 -3.26 -1.14 37.47
C ALA A 35 -2.20 -1.20 38.58
N TYR A 36 -2.40 -2.08 39.56
CA TYR A 36 -1.44 -2.31 40.63
C TYR A 36 -0.10 -2.82 40.09
N ARG A 37 1.01 -2.45 40.74
CA ARG A 37 2.37 -2.89 40.37
C ARG A 37 2.55 -4.41 40.34
N THR A 38 1.71 -5.16 41.05
CA THR A 38 1.71 -6.63 41.12
C THR A 38 0.92 -7.29 39.99
N THR A 39 0.27 -6.50 39.11
CA THR A 39 -0.50 -7.02 37.98
C THR A 39 0.41 -7.74 37.00
N SER A 40 -0.02 -8.91 36.52
CA SER A 40 0.74 -9.68 35.53
C SER A 40 1.00 -8.86 34.25
N ALA A 41 2.26 -8.86 33.79
CA ALA A 41 2.64 -8.23 32.54
C ALA A 41 1.86 -8.80 31.33
N ALA A 42 1.68 -10.13 31.30
CA ALA A 42 0.96 -10.82 30.23
C ALA A 42 -0.53 -10.43 30.21
N ALA A 43 -1.13 -10.24 31.39
CA ALA A 43 -2.50 -9.73 31.51
C ALA A 43 -2.59 -8.28 30.99
N LEU A 44 -1.68 -7.41 31.41
CA LEU A 44 -1.65 -6.01 30.97
C LEU A 44 -1.50 -5.87 29.46
N GLN A 45 -0.58 -6.63 28.87
CA GLN A 45 -0.37 -6.69 27.41
C GLN A 45 -1.66 -7.08 26.68
N THR A 46 -2.34 -8.12 27.17
CA THR A 46 -3.56 -8.64 26.54
C THR A 46 -4.74 -7.68 26.67
N ILE A 47 -4.97 -7.11 27.87
CA ILE A 47 -6.06 -6.17 28.14
C ILE A 47 -5.91 -4.90 27.30
N LEU A 48 -4.70 -4.33 27.27
CA LEU A 48 -4.42 -3.09 26.53
C LEU A 48 -4.29 -3.32 25.03
N GLY A 49 -4.25 -4.57 24.57
CA GLY A 49 -3.98 -4.92 23.19
C GLY A 49 -2.56 -4.52 22.72
N ILE A 50 -1.59 -4.49 23.63
CA ILE A 50 -0.20 -4.12 23.35
C ILE A 50 0.67 -5.38 23.40
N PRO A 51 1.23 -5.84 22.27
CA PRO A 51 2.06 -7.04 22.26
C PRO A 51 3.35 -6.87 23.09
N PRO A 52 3.96 -7.97 23.56
CA PRO A 52 5.30 -7.95 24.13
C PRO A 52 6.29 -7.18 23.26
N LEU A 53 7.08 -6.30 23.87
CA LEU A 53 8.01 -5.44 23.15
C LEU A 53 9.03 -6.23 22.31
N SER A 54 9.42 -7.42 22.75
CA SER A 54 10.27 -8.35 21.98
C SER A 54 9.65 -8.75 20.64
N PHE A 55 8.35 -9.03 20.61
CA PHE A 55 7.64 -9.40 19.38
C PHE A 55 7.45 -8.22 18.46
N GLN A 56 7.12 -7.04 18.99
CA GLN A 56 7.00 -5.83 18.18
C GLN A 56 8.34 -5.46 17.54
N LEU A 57 9.44 -5.53 18.28
CA LEU A 57 10.78 -5.26 17.75
C LEU A 57 11.24 -6.30 16.73
N GLN A 58 10.93 -7.58 16.96
CA GLN A 58 11.21 -8.63 15.99
C GLN A 58 10.41 -8.45 14.69
N TYR A 59 9.15 -8.05 14.78
CA TYR A 59 8.32 -7.72 13.62
C TYR A 59 8.93 -6.56 12.80
N GLU A 60 9.31 -5.45 13.45
CA GLU A 60 9.95 -4.31 12.77
C GLU A 60 11.34 -4.66 12.20
N ALA A 61 12.10 -5.50 12.91
CA ALA A 61 13.37 -6.04 12.44
C ALA A 61 13.18 -6.84 11.14
N ARG A 62 12.23 -7.77 11.11
CA ARG A 62 11.90 -8.59 9.94
C ARG A 62 11.46 -7.74 8.75
N ILE A 63 10.61 -6.73 8.97
CA ILE A 63 10.20 -5.78 7.93
C ILE A 63 11.37 -5.00 7.36
N THR A 64 12.27 -4.52 8.23
CA THR A 64 13.46 -3.79 7.80
C THR A 64 14.40 -4.69 7.00
N THR A 65 14.64 -5.91 7.45
CA THR A 65 15.51 -6.87 6.79
C THR A 65 15.02 -7.22 5.38
N ILE A 66 13.75 -7.59 5.23
CA ILE A 66 13.23 -8.03 3.93
C ILE A 66 12.99 -6.86 2.95
N TYR A 67 12.44 -5.74 3.43
CA TYR A 67 11.97 -4.67 2.56
C TYR A 67 13.00 -3.54 2.34
N ARG A 68 13.80 -3.20 3.37
CA ARG A 68 14.81 -2.13 3.28
C ARG A 68 16.19 -2.68 2.95
N LEU A 69 16.64 -3.71 3.67
CA LEU A 69 17.97 -4.31 3.46
C LEU A 69 18.00 -5.32 2.32
N ARG A 70 16.83 -5.73 1.80
CA ARG A 70 16.69 -6.71 0.72
C ARG A 70 17.39 -8.04 1.02
N ASN A 71 17.34 -8.46 2.28
CA ASN A 71 17.86 -9.75 2.75
C ASN A 71 16.72 -10.75 2.95
N CYS A 72 16.96 -12.02 2.62
CA CYS A 72 15.99 -13.09 2.87
C CYS A 72 15.77 -13.29 4.37
N LEU A 73 14.54 -13.59 4.75
CA LEU A 73 14.22 -14.07 6.10
C LEU A 73 14.38 -15.59 6.14
N PRO A 74 14.57 -16.18 7.34
CA PRO A 74 14.58 -17.63 7.48
C PRO A 74 13.27 -18.26 6.97
N ALA A 75 13.33 -19.43 6.33
CA ALA A 75 12.18 -20.11 5.71
C ALA A 75 11.00 -20.33 6.69
N HIS A 76 11.28 -20.62 7.97
CA HIS A 76 10.23 -20.77 8.99
C HIS A 76 9.42 -19.47 9.23
N VAL A 77 9.94 -18.30 8.80
CA VAL A 77 9.26 -17.01 8.87
C VAL A 77 8.44 -16.76 7.61
N THR A 78 9.01 -16.88 6.41
CA THR A 78 8.29 -16.73 5.15
C THR A 78 9.15 -17.23 4.00
N ASP A 79 8.51 -17.79 2.98
CA ASP A 79 9.18 -18.16 1.72
C ASP A 79 9.28 -16.98 0.74
N ILE A 80 8.66 -15.85 1.06
CA ILE A 80 8.73 -14.63 0.25
C ILE A 80 10.15 -14.10 0.28
N THR A 81 10.70 -13.88 -0.92
CA THR A 81 12.02 -13.31 -1.10
C THR A 81 11.94 -11.81 -1.40
N PRO A 82 13.02 -11.04 -1.19
CA PRO A 82 13.06 -9.64 -1.56
C PRO A 82 12.77 -9.34 -3.04
N LYS A 83 12.97 -10.32 -3.93
CA LYS A 83 12.70 -10.22 -5.37
C LYS A 83 11.21 -10.26 -5.70
N ASP A 84 10.40 -10.83 -4.83
CA ASP A 84 8.95 -10.92 -5.01
C ASP A 84 8.25 -9.62 -4.60
N LEU A 85 8.94 -8.77 -3.82
CA LEU A 85 8.39 -7.54 -3.25
C LEU A 85 8.60 -6.33 -4.16
N GLU A 86 7.68 -5.39 -4.10
CA GLU A 86 7.83 -4.11 -4.79
C GLU A 86 9.11 -3.37 -4.41
N GLU A 87 9.72 -2.77 -5.41
CA GLU A 87 10.87 -1.90 -5.24
C GLU A 87 10.45 -0.46 -4.99
N LYS A 88 11.27 0.24 -4.20
CA LYS A 88 11.13 1.69 -4.04
C LYS A 88 12.19 2.36 -4.88
N ALA A 89 11.78 3.37 -5.62
CA ALA A 89 12.72 4.28 -6.24
C ALA A 89 13.48 5.03 -5.14
N ILE A 90 14.80 5.04 -5.23
CA ILE A 90 15.71 5.74 -4.32
C ILE A 90 16.30 6.95 -5.06
N GLY A 91 16.60 8.02 -4.34
CA GLY A 91 17.22 9.21 -4.92
C GLY A 91 16.26 10.07 -5.74
N TRP A 92 16.82 11.02 -6.48
CA TRP A 92 16.10 11.97 -7.32
C TRP A 92 16.21 11.50 -8.77
N THR A 93 15.10 11.39 -9.49
CA THR A 93 15.14 11.04 -10.93
C THR A 93 15.31 12.23 -11.85
N SER A 94 14.99 13.42 -11.35
CA SER A 94 14.91 14.65 -12.14
C SER A 94 15.55 15.77 -11.33
N HIS A 95 16.18 16.72 -12.02
CA HIS A 95 16.79 17.87 -11.36
C HIS A 95 15.70 18.69 -10.64
N PRO A 96 15.95 19.27 -9.45
CA PRO A 96 14.94 20.06 -8.72
C PRO A 96 14.28 21.20 -9.53
N SER A 97 14.94 21.68 -10.59
CA SER A 97 14.39 22.71 -11.48
C SER A 97 13.44 22.17 -12.54
N GLN A 98 13.43 20.85 -12.79
CA GLN A 98 12.48 20.22 -13.71
C GLN A 98 11.16 20.03 -12.98
N HIS A 99 10.11 20.64 -13.50
CA HIS A 99 8.76 20.59 -12.96
C HIS A 99 7.77 20.49 -14.10
N LEU A 100 6.59 19.95 -13.79
CA LEU A 100 5.47 19.95 -14.73
C LEU A 100 5.00 21.39 -14.95
N GLU A 101 4.52 21.67 -16.15
CA GLU A 101 3.89 22.95 -16.45
C GLU A 101 2.63 23.14 -15.58
N ILE A 102 2.30 24.39 -15.25
CA ILE A 102 1.23 24.73 -14.29
C ILE A 102 -0.11 24.08 -14.65
N ASN A 103 -0.40 23.89 -15.95
CA ASN A 103 -1.67 23.37 -16.44
C ASN A 103 -1.64 21.87 -16.79
N GLN A 104 -0.52 21.17 -16.59
CA GLN A 104 -0.43 19.73 -16.88
C GLN A 104 -1.09 18.85 -15.82
N VAL A 105 -1.29 19.36 -14.60
CA VAL A 105 -1.90 18.61 -13.50
C VAL A 105 -3.01 19.46 -12.90
N ASN A 106 -4.26 19.01 -13.04
CA ASN A 106 -5.44 19.77 -12.64
C ASN A 106 -6.32 18.98 -11.66
N ILE A 107 -7.03 19.70 -10.80
CA ILE A 107 -8.00 19.16 -9.86
C ILE A 107 -9.35 19.75 -10.24
N SER A 108 -10.26 18.91 -10.71
CA SER A 108 -11.65 19.29 -11.01
C SER A 108 -12.50 19.06 -9.76
N GLU A 109 -12.60 20.07 -8.89
CA GLU A 109 -13.40 19.97 -7.65
C GLU A 109 -14.91 20.13 -7.87
N ASP A 110 -15.31 20.87 -8.92
CA ASP A 110 -16.72 21.24 -9.18
C ASP A 110 -17.51 20.21 -9.98
N GLY A 111 -16.94 19.03 -10.27
CA GLY A 111 -17.64 17.95 -10.98
C GLY A 111 -17.83 18.17 -12.48
N ASP A 112 -17.32 19.28 -13.03
CA ASP A 112 -17.25 19.49 -14.47
C ASP A 112 -15.88 19.06 -15.01
N LEU A 113 -15.89 18.34 -16.14
CA LEU A 113 -14.69 18.10 -16.92
C LEU A 113 -14.16 19.45 -17.45
N PRO A 114 -12.84 19.64 -17.61
CA PRO A 114 -12.28 20.87 -18.15
C PRO A 114 -12.99 21.27 -19.46
N PRO A 115 -13.26 22.57 -19.69
CA PRO A 115 -13.97 23.04 -20.88
C PRO A 115 -13.21 22.78 -22.19
N GLN A 116 -11.90 22.55 -22.14
CA GLN A 116 -11.12 22.11 -23.30
C GLN A 116 -11.35 20.62 -23.54
N ARG A 117 -12.11 20.30 -24.59
CA ARG A 117 -12.18 18.94 -25.14
C ARG A 117 -10.81 18.61 -25.73
N ALA A 118 -10.01 17.87 -24.97
CA ALA A 118 -8.86 17.17 -25.53
C ALA A 118 -9.32 16.25 -26.67
N ASP A 119 -8.48 16.09 -27.69
CA ASP A 119 -8.76 15.20 -28.83
C ASP A 119 -8.97 13.77 -28.35
N VAL A 120 -8.20 13.37 -27.34
CA VAL A 120 -8.22 12.05 -26.70
C VAL A 120 -8.45 12.21 -25.18
N ARG A 121 -9.41 11.44 -24.65
CA ARG A 121 -9.67 11.33 -23.21
C ARG A 121 -9.45 9.89 -22.78
N ILE A 122 -8.60 9.68 -21.78
CA ILE A 122 -8.31 8.38 -21.19
C ILE A 122 -8.80 8.41 -19.76
N PHE A 123 -9.63 7.45 -19.38
CA PHE A 123 -10.11 7.28 -18.01
C PHE A 123 -9.50 6.01 -17.45
N THR A 124 -9.03 6.06 -16.21
CA THR A 124 -8.37 4.93 -15.54
C THR A 124 -9.05 4.63 -14.22
N ASP A 125 -9.14 3.35 -13.88
CA ASP A 125 -9.59 2.94 -12.55
C ASP A 125 -8.92 1.63 -12.10
N GLY A 126 -8.89 1.42 -10.78
CA GLY A 126 -8.51 0.17 -10.15
C GLY A 126 -9.52 -0.27 -9.10
N SER A 127 -9.98 -1.51 -9.20
CA SER A 127 -10.99 -2.07 -8.30
C SER A 127 -10.47 -3.24 -7.48
N LYS A 128 -10.97 -3.38 -6.25
CA LYS A 128 -10.80 -4.59 -5.44
C LYS A 128 -12.16 -5.09 -5.00
N THR A 129 -12.49 -6.29 -5.44
CA THR A 129 -13.75 -6.98 -5.17
C THR A 129 -13.47 -8.23 -4.33
N VAL A 130 -14.50 -9.04 -4.09
CA VAL A 130 -14.35 -10.37 -3.48
C VAL A 130 -13.65 -11.36 -4.42
N ASP A 131 -13.74 -11.14 -5.73
CA ASP A 131 -13.23 -12.05 -6.78
C ASP A 131 -11.77 -11.77 -7.17
N GLY A 132 -11.23 -10.63 -6.70
CA GLY A 132 -9.83 -10.28 -6.89
C GLY A 132 -9.60 -8.78 -6.98
N VAL A 133 -8.53 -8.41 -7.67
CA VAL A 133 -8.13 -7.03 -7.94
C VAL A 133 -8.05 -6.85 -9.45
N GLY A 134 -8.58 -5.75 -9.97
CA GLY A 134 -8.56 -5.44 -11.40
C GLY A 134 -8.14 -4.00 -11.65
N ALA A 135 -7.49 -3.76 -12.78
CA ALA A 135 -7.14 -2.44 -13.29
C ALA A 135 -7.73 -2.29 -14.69
N ALA A 136 -8.17 -1.09 -15.05
CA ALA A 136 -8.64 -0.83 -16.39
C ALA A 136 -8.44 0.62 -16.84
N LEU A 137 -8.48 0.80 -18.14
CA LEU A 137 -8.63 2.10 -18.78
C LEU A 137 -9.58 2.00 -19.98
N CYS A 138 -10.19 3.13 -20.31
CA CYS A 138 -10.93 3.30 -21.55
C CYS A 138 -10.60 4.64 -22.22
N VAL A 139 -10.62 4.63 -23.54
CA VAL A 139 -10.24 5.75 -24.40
C VAL A 139 -11.44 6.25 -25.18
N GLN A 140 -11.61 7.57 -25.18
CA GLN A 140 -12.64 8.27 -25.92
C GLN A 140 -12.00 9.29 -26.86
N GLU A 141 -12.26 9.14 -28.16
CA GLU A 141 -11.82 10.06 -29.22
C GLU A 141 -13.06 10.66 -29.88
N GLN A 142 -13.14 11.99 -29.96
CA GLN A 142 -14.30 12.68 -30.57
C GLN A 142 -15.66 12.17 -30.05
N ASN A 143 -15.76 11.90 -28.75
CA ASN A 143 -16.93 11.31 -28.06
C ASN A 143 -17.27 9.85 -28.40
N THR A 144 -16.42 9.17 -29.17
CA THR A 144 -16.58 7.74 -29.49
C THR A 144 -15.59 6.91 -28.67
N TRP A 145 -16.06 5.78 -28.13
CA TRP A 145 -15.22 4.82 -27.42
C TRP A 145 -14.38 4.01 -28.41
N THR A 146 -13.07 4.20 -28.41
CA THR A 146 -12.18 3.59 -29.42
C THR A 146 -11.36 2.42 -28.91
N HIS A 147 -10.98 2.44 -27.63
CA HIS A 147 -10.10 1.44 -27.05
C HIS A 147 -10.35 1.22 -25.56
N ASN A 148 -10.19 -0.01 -25.10
CA ASN A 148 -10.22 -0.38 -23.69
C ASN A 148 -9.04 -1.31 -23.40
N TRP A 149 -8.47 -1.19 -22.22
CA TRP A 149 -7.52 -2.15 -21.67
C TRP A 149 -7.93 -2.52 -20.25
N SER A 150 -7.73 -3.77 -19.86
CA SER A 150 -7.95 -4.22 -18.49
C SER A 150 -7.07 -5.41 -18.14
N ALA A 151 -6.77 -5.57 -16.86
CA ALA A 151 -5.97 -6.69 -16.36
C ALA A 151 -6.37 -7.09 -14.94
N LYS A 152 -6.28 -8.40 -14.67
CA LYS A 152 -6.47 -9.01 -13.37
C LYS A 152 -5.16 -9.04 -12.59
N PHE A 153 -5.25 -8.78 -11.30
CA PHE A 153 -4.15 -8.84 -10.35
C PHE A 153 -4.36 -10.01 -9.37
N ASN A 154 -3.26 -10.43 -8.75
CA ASN A 154 -3.27 -11.38 -7.65
C ASN A 154 -4.11 -10.82 -6.48
N ASP A 155 -4.80 -11.69 -5.75
CA ASP A 155 -5.66 -11.32 -4.62
C ASP A 155 -4.92 -10.53 -3.51
N ASN A 156 -3.61 -10.75 -3.44
CA ASN A 156 -2.69 -10.10 -2.51
C ASN A 156 -2.35 -8.65 -2.88
N SER A 157 -2.70 -8.22 -4.09
CA SER A 157 -2.48 -6.87 -4.58
C SER A 157 -3.42 -5.87 -3.90
N THR A 158 -3.05 -4.60 -3.96
CA THR A 158 -3.85 -3.48 -3.42
C THR A 158 -4.56 -2.73 -4.54
N VAL A 159 -5.67 -2.07 -4.21
CA VAL A 159 -6.34 -1.11 -5.12
C VAL A 159 -5.33 -0.10 -5.66
N PHE A 160 -4.52 0.49 -4.78
CA PHE A 160 -3.49 1.46 -5.17
C PHE A 160 -2.48 0.93 -6.20
N GLN A 161 -2.15 -0.36 -6.20
CA GLN A 161 -1.30 -0.94 -7.24
C GLN A 161 -2.03 -1.02 -8.58
N ALA A 162 -3.28 -1.46 -8.58
CA ALA A 162 -4.10 -1.55 -9.79
C ALA A 162 -4.28 -0.16 -10.43
N GLU A 163 -4.61 0.84 -9.62
CA GLU A 163 -4.74 2.25 -10.01
C GLU A 163 -3.47 2.81 -10.66
N LEU A 164 -2.31 2.60 -10.01
CA LEU A 164 -1.04 3.05 -10.58
C LEU A 164 -0.66 2.32 -11.86
N THR A 165 -1.03 1.05 -12.00
CA THR A 165 -0.82 0.31 -13.25
C THR A 165 -1.76 0.80 -14.34
N ALA A 166 -3.04 1.05 -14.07
CA ALA A 166 -3.96 1.64 -15.05
C ALA A 166 -3.42 2.97 -15.58
N LEU A 167 -2.91 3.83 -14.70
CA LEU A 167 -2.22 5.07 -15.08
C LEU A 167 -0.96 4.82 -15.90
N LYS A 168 -0.14 3.83 -15.53
CA LYS A 168 1.07 3.45 -16.29
C LYS A 168 0.72 3.07 -17.72
N GLU A 169 -0.26 2.20 -17.91
CA GLU A 169 -0.69 1.77 -19.24
C GLU A 169 -1.34 2.93 -20.01
N ALA A 170 -2.10 3.78 -19.33
CA ALA A 170 -2.70 4.99 -19.93
C ALA A 170 -1.65 5.96 -20.47
N VAL A 171 -0.56 6.21 -19.73
CA VAL A 171 0.49 7.11 -20.22
C VAL A 171 1.35 6.44 -21.30
N GLU A 172 1.61 5.13 -21.19
CA GLU A 172 2.30 4.37 -22.24
C GLU A 172 1.50 4.41 -23.55
N LEU A 173 0.17 4.32 -23.49
CA LEU A 173 -0.72 4.51 -24.64
C LEU A 173 -0.72 5.96 -25.13
N ALA A 174 -0.85 6.94 -24.23
CA ALA A 174 -0.88 8.36 -24.58
C ALA A 174 0.40 8.80 -25.33
N THR A 175 1.57 8.27 -24.95
CA THR A 175 2.84 8.60 -25.63
C THR A 175 2.97 8.05 -27.05
N GLN A 176 2.07 7.17 -27.50
CA GLN A 176 2.06 6.64 -28.87
C GLN A 176 1.34 7.58 -29.85
N TYR A 177 0.52 8.51 -29.35
CA TYR A 177 -0.15 9.49 -30.18
C TYR A 177 0.83 10.55 -30.70
N PRO A 178 0.55 11.18 -31.87
CA PRO A 178 1.34 12.29 -32.37
C PRO A 178 1.42 13.45 -31.35
N PRO A 179 2.57 14.14 -31.20
CA PRO A 179 2.72 15.25 -30.26
C PRO A 179 1.74 16.43 -30.46
N SER A 180 1.14 16.53 -31.66
CA SER A 180 0.09 17.52 -31.96
C SER A 180 -1.27 17.20 -31.33
N THR A 181 -1.46 15.99 -30.83
CA THR A 181 -2.73 15.50 -30.27
C THR A 181 -2.82 15.92 -28.81
N SER A 182 -3.88 16.63 -28.44
CA SER A 182 -4.15 16.96 -27.04
C SER A 182 -4.75 15.75 -26.30
N ILE A 183 -4.18 15.39 -25.16
CA ILE A 183 -4.57 14.18 -24.40
C ILE A 183 -4.84 14.56 -22.95
N SER A 184 -5.96 14.05 -22.42
CA SER A 184 -6.31 14.16 -21.01
C SER A 184 -6.49 12.79 -20.38
N ILE A 185 -5.76 12.54 -19.29
CA ILE A 185 -5.87 11.33 -18.48
C ILE A 185 -6.64 11.71 -17.21
N HIS A 186 -7.71 10.99 -16.92
CA HIS A 186 -8.63 11.23 -15.81
C HIS A 186 -8.52 10.09 -14.79
N VAL A 187 -8.37 10.46 -13.52
CA VAL A 187 -8.25 9.53 -12.39
C VAL A 187 -9.09 10.04 -11.22
N ASP A 188 -9.77 9.15 -10.51
CA ASP A 188 -10.57 9.49 -9.33
C ASP A 188 -9.88 9.17 -8.00
N ASN A 189 -8.85 8.33 -8.02
CA ASN A 189 -8.03 8.03 -6.86
C ASN A 189 -7.03 9.15 -6.51
N ARG A 190 -7.35 9.92 -5.47
CA ARG A 190 -6.51 11.05 -5.02
C ARG A 190 -5.11 10.63 -4.60
N ALA A 191 -4.93 9.43 -4.04
CA ALA A 191 -3.60 8.94 -3.67
C ALA A 191 -2.74 8.64 -4.90
N SER A 192 -3.34 8.03 -5.93
CA SER A 192 -2.66 7.75 -7.21
C SER A 192 -2.29 9.04 -7.93
N PHE A 193 -3.23 9.99 -8.02
CA PHE A 193 -3.00 11.32 -8.57
C PHE A 193 -1.85 12.07 -7.87
N GLN A 194 -1.84 12.10 -6.54
CA GLN A 194 -0.75 12.71 -5.76
C GLN A 194 0.58 11.98 -5.96
N ALA A 195 0.56 10.66 -6.12
CA ALA A 195 1.78 9.89 -6.32
C ALA A 195 2.39 10.13 -7.71
N THR A 196 1.57 10.26 -8.75
CA THR A 196 2.01 10.45 -10.15
C THR A 196 2.34 11.91 -10.50
N SER A 197 1.81 12.87 -9.76
CA SER A 197 2.16 14.30 -9.88
C SER A 197 3.39 14.69 -9.05
N ASN A 198 3.89 13.81 -8.18
CA ASN A 198 4.98 14.11 -7.26
C ASN A 198 6.36 13.63 -7.78
N PRO A 199 7.31 14.53 -8.11
CA PRO A 199 8.66 14.15 -8.56
C PRO A 199 9.47 13.35 -7.52
N LYS A 200 9.09 13.46 -6.24
CA LYS A 200 9.74 12.80 -5.09
C LYS A 200 9.06 11.49 -4.70
N THR A 201 8.12 10.99 -5.52
CA THR A 201 7.46 9.72 -5.26
C THR A 201 8.46 8.57 -5.13
N THR A 202 8.22 7.67 -4.17
CA THR A 202 9.05 6.46 -4.00
C THR A 202 8.54 5.28 -4.84
N SER A 203 7.40 5.44 -5.53
CA SER A 203 6.87 4.41 -6.42
C SER A 203 7.55 4.49 -7.79
N PRO A 204 8.25 3.43 -8.25
CA PRO A 204 8.86 3.42 -9.58
C PRO A 204 7.84 3.64 -10.71
N THR A 205 6.66 3.03 -10.59
CA THR A 205 5.56 3.17 -11.56
C THR A 205 5.08 4.61 -11.65
N ALA A 206 4.80 5.25 -10.50
CA ALA A 206 4.36 6.64 -10.47
C ALA A 206 5.43 7.60 -10.99
N ARG A 207 6.72 7.24 -10.81
CA ARG A 207 7.86 8.01 -11.30
C ARG A 207 8.03 7.93 -12.82
N LYS A 208 7.78 6.75 -13.41
CA LYS A 208 7.70 6.61 -14.87
C LYS A 208 6.60 7.49 -15.43
N PHE A 209 5.43 7.49 -14.79
CA PHE A 209 4.32 8.36 -15.18
C PHE A 209 4.70 9.84 -15.11
N PHE A 210 5.27 10.28 -13.98
CA PHE A 210 5.73 11.66 -13.81
C PHE A 210 6.71 12.08 -14.92
N ASN A 211 7.70 11.25 -15.23
CA ASN A 211 8.69 11.54 -16.27
C ASN A 211 8.05 11.57 -17.68
N ALA A 212 7.06 10.72 -17.93
CA ALA A 212 6.33 10.74 -19.19
C ALA A 212 5.52 12.03 -19.34
N LEU A 213 4.85 12.51 -18.29
CA LEU A 213 4.21 13.83 -18.31
C LEU A 213 5.23 14.96 -18.54
N LEU A 214 6.38 14.91 -17.85
CA LEU A 214 7.42 15.94 -17.97
C LEU A 214 7.96 16.06 -19.41
N ASN A 215 8.05 14.94 -20.13
CA ASN A 215 8.58 14.92 -21.49
C ASN A 215 7.51 15.19 -22.57
N ASN A 216 6.22 15.22 -22.21
CA ASN A 216 5.11 15.33 -23.17
C ASN A 216 4.11 16.40 -22.70
N THR A 217 4.29 17.63 -23.18
CA THR A 217 3.47 18.79 -22.79
C THR A 217 2.02 18.71 -23.27
N ASN A 218 1.75 17.87 -24.28
CA ASN A 218 0.41 17.61 -24.82
C ASN A 218 -0.43 16.65 -23.95
N ILE A 219 0.18 16.00 -22.95
CA ILE A 219 -0.50 15.09 -22.02
C ILE A 219 -0.78 15.85 -20.71
N THR A 220 -2.04 15.81 -20.28
CA THR A 220 -2.51 16.43 -19.04
C THR A 220 -3.16 15.38 -18.13
N LEU A 221 -2.96 15.50 -16.82
CA LEU A 221 -3.54 14.66 -15.79
C LEU A 221 -4.60 15.44 -15.02
N HIS A 222 -5.78 14.86 -14.87
CA HIS A 222 -6.92 15.46 -14.20
C HIS A 222 -7.40 14.54 -13.09
N TRP A 223 -7.51 15.09 -11.87
CA TRP A 223 -8.27 14.42 -10.82
C TRP A 223 -9.74 14.76 -10.96
N ILE A 224 -10.58 13.74 -11.07
CA ILE A 224 -12.03 13.87 -11.11
C ILE A 224 -12.64 13.25 -9.85
N LYS A 225 -13.85 13.65 -9.51
CA LYS A 225 -14.55 13.11 -8.35
C LYS A 225 -15.12 11.72 -8.69
N ALA A 226 -14.81 10.73 -7.85
CA ALA A 226 -15.43 9.40 -7.94
C ALA A 226 -16.95 9.49 -7.80
N HIS A 227 -17.67 8.66 -8.56
CA HIS A 227 -19.14 8.54 -8.53
C HIS A 227 -19.89 9.87 -8.77
N ALA A 228 -19.35 10.75 -9.61
CA ALA A 228 -19.96 12.03 -9.96
C ALA A 228 -20.75 12.01 -11.28
N GLY A 229 -21.04 10.83 -11.86
CA GLY A 229 -21.77 10.73 -13.13
C GLY A 229 -20.89 10.89 -14.39
N HIS A 230 -19.57 10.81 -14.25
CA HIS A 230 -18.65 10.87 -15.38
C HIS A 230 -18.67 9.54 -16.15
N GLU A 231 -19.30 9.52 -17.32
CA GLU A 231 -19.46 8.31 -18.15
C GLU A 231 -18.16 7.51 -18.33
N GLY A 232 -17.04 8.18 -18.58
CA GLY A 232 -15.74 7.52 -18.72
C GLY A 232 -15.16 6.93 -17.44
N ASN A 233 -15.39 7.58 -16.30
CA ASN A 233 -14.98 7.03 -15.01
C ASN A 233 -15.80 5.80 -14.64
N GLU A 234 -17.11 5.88 -14.84
CA GLU A 234 -18.03 4.75 -14.59
C GLU A 234 -17.70 3.56 -15.49
N LYS A 235 -17.36 3.82 -16.75
CA LYS A 235 -16.90 2.79 -17.68
C LYS A 235 -15.58 2.17 -17.25
N ALA A 236 -14.59 2.96 -16.83
CA ALA A 236 -13.32 2.45 -16.33
C ALA A 236 -13.51 1.58 -15.06
N ASP A 237 -14.36 2.03 -14.13
CA ASP A 237 -14.71 1.28 -12.90
C ASP A 237 -15.42 -0.03 -13.19
N GLN A 238 -16.36 -0.03 -14.14
CA GLN A 238 -17.00 -1.26 -14.59
C GLN A 238 -15.97 -2.24 -15.18
N LEU A 239 -15.09 -1.77 -16.07
CA LEU A 239 -14.05 -2.61 -16.68
C LEU A 239 -13.07 -3.16 -15.63
N ALA A 240 -12.69 -2.36 -14.64
CA ALA A 240 -11.80 -2.79 -13.56
C ALA A 240 -12.47 -3.86 -12.68
N LYS A 241 -13.76 -3.71 -12.38
CA LYS A 241 -14.56 -4.71 -11.65
C LYS A 241 -14.68 -6.02 -12.43
N GLU A 242 -15.01 -5.95 -13.72
CA GLU A 242 -15.09 -7.14 -14.59
C GLU A 242 -13.73 -7.85 -14.67
N ALA A 243 -12.65 -7.09 -14.86
CA ALA A 243 -11.29 -7.62 -14.91
C ALA A 243 -10.87 -8.28 -13.59
N SER A 244 -11.34 -7.78 -12.44
CA SER A 244 -11.06 -8.42 -11.14
C SER A 244 -11.57 -9.85 -11.08
N ALA A 245 -12.69 -10.15 -11.75
CA ALA A 245 -13.28 -11.49 -11.79
C ALA A 245 -12.68 -12.34 -12.92
N THR A 246 -12.72 -11.84 -14.16
CA THR A 246 -12.47 -12.64 -15.39
C THR A 246 -11.35 -12.10 -16.27
N GLY A 247 -10.60 -11.09 -15.83
CA GLY A 247 -9.53 -10.49 -16.62
C GLY A 247 -8.31 -11.41 -16.78
N ASN A 248 -7.50 -11.11 -17.81
CA ASN A 248 -6.21 -11.76 -18.00
C ASN A 248 -5.23 -11.30 -16.92
N MET A 249 -4.42 -12.21 -16.39
CA MET A 249 -3.43 -11.89 -15.37
C MET A 249 -2.41 -10.88 -15.89
N TYR A 250 -2.14 -9.82 -15.11
CA TYR A 250 -1.05 -8.91 -15.39
C TYR A 250 0.28 -9.59 -15.09
N ASP A 251 1.24 -9.51 -16.01
CA ASP A 251 2.53 -10.17 -15.83
C ASP A 251 3.41 -9.44 -14.80
N ASN A 252 4.38 -10.18 -14.24
CA ASN A 252 5.45 -9.64 -13.37
C ASN A 252 4.97 -8.87 -12.13
N GLN A 253 3.78 -9.17 -11.63
CA GLN A 253 3.23 -8.55 -10.42
C GLN A 253 4.13 -8.79 -9.21
N LYS A 254 4.44 -7.69 -8.49
CA LYS A 254 5.19 -7.73 -7.24
C LYS A 254 4.25 -7.56 -6.05
N LEU A 255 4.60 -8.22 -4.95
CA LEU A 255 3.84 -8.20 -3.72
C LEU A 255 4.00 -6.84 -3.02
N PRO A 256 2.88 -6.21 -2.60
CA PRO A 256 2.91 -4.91 -1.97
C PRO A 256 3.43 -4.98 -0.53
N LYS A 257 4.03 -3.89 -0.04
CA LYS A 257 4.52 -3.79 1.34
C LYS A 257 3.43 -4.09 2.40
N PRO A 258 2.19 -3.61 2.27
CA PRO A 258 1.09 -4.01 3.16
C PRO A 258 0.89 -5.52 3.28
N TYR A 259 1.06 -6.29 2.19
CA TYR A 259 0.85 -7.73 2.21
C TYR A 259 1.90 -8.45 3.07
N ILE A 260 3.19 -8.17 2.86
CA ILE A 260 4.25 -8.75 3.70
C ILE A 260 4.15 -8.31 5.16
N LYS A 261 3.70 -7.07 5.41
CA LYS A 261 3.36 -6.59 6.77
C LYS A 261 2.27 -7.43 7.40
N SER A 262 1.20 -7.75 6.67
CA SER A 262 0.12 -8.59 7.15
C SER A 262 0.61 -9.98 7.55
N ILE A 263 1.39 -10.64 6.69
CA ILE A 263 1.98 -11.97 6.97
C ILE A 263 2.82 -11.94 8.25
N LEU A 264 3.74 -10.98 8.36
CA LEU A 264 4.64 -10.90 9.51
C LEU A 264 3.89 -10.52 10.79
N LYS A 265 2.85 -9.69 10.70
CA LYS A 265 1.96 -9.37 11.83
C LYS A 265 1.18 -10.61 12.27
N ASN A 266 0.65 -11.41 11.34
CA ASN A 266 -0.04 -12.65 11.66
C ASN A 266 0.87 -13.64 12.38
N LYS A 267 2.13 -13.79 11.94
CA LYS A 267 3.11 -14.61 12.66
C LYS A 267 3.41 -14.09 14.06
N MET A 268 3.57 -12.77 14.21
CA MET A 268 3.74 -12.14 15.52
C MET A 268 2.56 -12.45 16.45
N MET A 269 1.32 -12.32 15.95
CA MET A 269 0.10 -12.62 16.70
C MET A 269 0.00 -14.09 17.10
N GLN A 270 0.36 -15.03 16.21
CA GLN A 270 0.39 -16.46 16.52
C GLN A 270 1.40 -16.79 17.62
N GLN A 271 2.60 -16.18 17.56
CA GLN A 271 3.63 -16.36 18.59
C GLN A 271 3.17 -15.78 19.94
N TRP A 272 2.54 -14.60 19.92
CA TRP A 272 1.99 -13.99 21.12
C TRP A 272 0.87 -14.84 21.73
N GLN A 273 -0.05 -15.36 20.91
CA GLN A 273 -1.10 -16.27 21.38
C GLN A 273 -0.50 -17.53 22.03
N LEU A 274 0.57 -18.10 21.45
CA LEU A 274 1.24 -19.27 22.01
C LEU A 274 1.85 -18.96 23.39
N GLU A 275 2.49 -17.80 23.56
CA GLU A 275 2.99 -17.36 24.86
C GLU A 275 1.86 -17.11 25.86
N TRP A 276 0.75 -16.52 25.42
CA TRP A 276 -0.41 -16.28 26.28
C TRP A 276 -1.03 -17.58 26.79
N ASN A 277 -1.15 -18.58 25.92
CA ASN A 277 -1.65 -19.91 26.27
C ASN A 277 -0.72 -20.64 27.26
N LYS A 278 0.59 -20.44 27.16
CA LYS A 278 1.60 -21.07 28.02
C LYS A 278 1.87 -20.30 29.32
N SER A 279 1.45 -19.04 29.41
CA SER A 279 1.72 -18.21 30.59
C SER A 279 1.08 -18.81 31.85
N ASP A 280 1.90 -19.00 32.88
CA ASP A 280 1.43 -19.39 34.22
C ASP A 280 0.79 -18.22 34.98
N THR A 281 1.02 -16.99 34.51
CA THR A 281 0.47 -15.76 35.10
C THR A 281 -0.73 -15.26 34.29
N GLY A 282 -1.67 -14.59 34.95
CA GLY A 282 -2.85 -14.00 34.27
C GLY A 282 -3.97 -14.99 33.93
N LYS A 283 -3.99 -16.19 34.53
CA LYS A 283 -5.01 -17.24 34.27
C LYS A 283 -6.46 -16.72 34.29
N LYS A 284 -6.83 -15.96 35.33
CA LYS A 284 -8.17 -15.35 35.45
C LYS A 284 -8.53 -14.45 34.27
N ILE A 285 -7.54 -13.72 33.72
CA ILE A 285 -7.76 -12.86 32.55
C ILE A 285 -7.86 -13.71 31.29
N ARG A 286 -7.13 -14.83 31.20
CA ARG A 286 -7.25 -15.75 30.06
C ARG A 286 -8.62 -16.40 29.96
N ASP A 287 -9.27 -16.64 31.10
CA ASP A 287 -10.64 -17.17 31.13
C ASP A 287 -11.65 -16.17 30.53
N ILE A 288 -11.37 -14.86 30.60
CA ILE A 288 -12.18 -13.79 30.02
C ILE A 288 -11.74 -13.48 28.57
N LEU A 289 -10.43 -13.36 28.36
CA LEU A 289 -9.75 -13.01 27.11
C LEU A 289 -8.89 -14.19 26.66
N SER A 290 -9.53 -15.16 26.02
CA SER A 290 -8.86 -16.35 25.50
C SER A 290 -7.97 -16.06 24.28
N LYS A 291 -8.22 -14.94 23.59
CA LYS A 291 -7.46 -14.51 22.40
C LYS A 291 -6.75 -13.18 22.62
N VAL A 292 -5.51 -13.09 22.16
CA VAL A 292 -4.77 -11.82 22.11
C VAL A 292 -5.25 -10.97 20.93
N SER A 293 -5.22 -9.65 21.09
CA SER A 293 -5.66 -8.69 20.08
C SER A 293 -4.73 -7.47 20.08
N THR A 294 -4.63 -6.78 18.94
CA THR A 294 -4.00 -5.44 18.89
C THR A 294 -5.00 -4.30 19.16
N HIS A 295 -6.24 -4.63 19.48
CA HIS A 295 -7.26 -3.70 19.93
C HIS A 295 -7.43 -3.85 21.44
N SER A 296 -7.54 -2.72 22.14
CA SER A 296 -7.88 -2.69 23.56
C SER A 296 -9.21 -3.40 23.79
N ALA A 297 -9.32 -4.16 24.88
CA ALA A 297 -10.55 -4.85 25.27
C ALA A 297 -11.53 -3.97 26.07
N ASN A 298 -11.18 -2.70 26.28
CA ASN A 298 -12.00 -1.68 26.96
C ASN A 298 -13.02 -1.04 26.02
#